data_AF-A0A832CIC4-F1
#
_entry.id   AF-A0A832CIC4-F1
#
_cell.length_a   1.000
_cell.length_b   1.000
_cell.length_c   1.000
_cell.angle_alpha   90.00
_cell.angle_beta   90.00
_cell.angle_gamma   90.00
#
_symmetry.space_group_name_H-M   'P 1'
#
loop_
_entity.id
_entity.type
_entity.pdbx_description
1 polymer ?
#
loop_
_entity_poly.entity_id
_entity_poly.type
_entity_poly.pdbx_seq_one_letter_code
_entity_poly.pdbx_strand_id
1 'polypeptide(L)' 'MFDEIFKLVLSATLGGLIGLERQIQGQKAGFRTQLILCLGSALYTITSIKFYEYYGQITDPARITAQIVVGIGF' A
#
# COMPACT_ATOMS: atom_id res chain seq x y z
N MET A 1 5.80 9.34 -13.37
CA MET A 1 6.91 9.11 -12.41
C MET A 1 6.82 9.99 -11.17
N PHE A 2 6.58 11.31 -11.31
CA PHE A 2 6.39 12.19 -10.14
C PHE A 2 5.12 11.89 -9.33
N ASP A 3 4.01 11.56 -9.99
CA ASP A 3 2.75 11.16 -9.35
C ASP A 3 2.91 9.93 -8.44
N GLU A 4 3.68 8.94 -8.88
CA GLU A 4 3.91 7.71 -8.14
C GLU A 4 4.75 7.97 -6.89
N ILE A 5 5.81 8.77 -7.02
CA ILE A 5 6.64 9.19 -5.88
C ILE A 5 5.79 9.98 -4.88
N PHE A 6 4.94 10.89 -5.35
CA PHE A 6 4.03 11.63 -4.48
C PHE A 6 3.06 10.70 -3.73
N LYS A 7 2.46 9.72 -4.43
CA LYS A 7 1.58 8.72 -3.80
C LYS A 7 2.30 7.87 -2.75
N LEU A 8 3.57 7.51 -3.00
CA LEU A 8 4.39 6.74 -2.06
C LEU A 8 4.78 7.55 -0.83
N VAL A 9 5.17 8.81 -1.02
CA VAL A 9 5.45 9.71 0.10
C VAL A 9 4.17 9.90 0.92
N LEU A 10 3.04 10.20 0.27
CA LEU A 10 1.76 10.41 0.94
C LEU A 10 1.30 9.14 1.69
N SER A 11 1.43 7.96 1.11
CA SER A 11 1.08 6.71 1.78
C SER A 11 2.01 6.41 2.98
N ALA A 12 3.31 6.73 2.88
CA ALA A 12 4.25 6.62 4.00
C ALA A 12 3.91 7.58 5.13
N THR A 13 3.57 8.84 4.83
CA THR A 13 3.22 9.84 5.86
C THR A 13 1.94 9.43 6.57
N LEU A 14 0.91 9.03 5.83
CA LEU A 14 -0.37 8.59 6.40
C LEU A 14 -0.22 7.30 7.21
N GLY A 15 0.43 6.27 6.64
CA GLY A 15 0.69 5.00 7.33
C GLY A 15 1.57 5.17 8.56
N GLY A 16 2.52 6.11 8.51
CA GLY A 16 3.36 6.48 9.64
C GLY A 16 2.59 7.20 10.75
N LEU A 17 1.70 8.15 10.42
CA LEU A 17 0.86 8.84 11.40
C LEU A 17 -0.05 7.86 12.15
N ILE A 18 -0.73 6.97 11.42
CA ILE A 18 -1.57 5.92 12.03
C ILE A 18 -0.69 4.98 12.86
N GLY A 19 0.50 4.63 12.33
CA GLY A 19 1.54 3.86 12.99
C GLY A 19 1.95 4.40 14.36
N LEU A 20 2.17 5.70 14.43
CA LEU A 20 2.54 6.42 15.64
C LEU A 20 1.39 6.38 16.65
N GLU A 21 0.17 6.71 16.22
CA GLU A 21 -1.01 6.68 17.10
C GLU A 21 -1.21 5.28 17.71
N ARG A 22 -1.11 4.23 16.91
CA ARG A 22 -1.23 2.84 17.38
C ARG A 22 -0.13 2.44 18.34
N GLN A 23 1.11 2.86 18.08
CA GLN A 23 2.23 2.59 18.97
C GLN A 23 2.04 3.28 20.33
N ILE A 24 1.53 4.51 20.34
CA ILE A 24 1.21 5.26 21.58
C ILE A 24 0.08 4.57 22.34
N GLN A 25 -0.93 4.04 21.64
CA GLN A 25 -2.03 3.28 22.24
C GLN A 25 -1.65 1.86 22.69
N GLY A 26 -0.38 1.44 22.56
CA GLY A 26 0.09 0.13 23.01
C GLY A 26 -0.39 -1.05 22.14
N GLN A 27 -0.79 -0.78 20.89
CA GLN A 27 -1.21 -1.83 19.96
C GLN A 27 -0.02 -2.70 19.52
N LYS A 28 -0.26 -4.01 19.31
CA LYS A 28 0.77 -4.97 18.88
C LYS A 28 1.41 -4.60 17.52
N ALA A 29 0.63 -4.01 16.63
CA ALA A 29 1.11 -3.46 15.36
C ALA A 29 1.32 -1.95 15.52
N GLY A 30 2.59 -1.54 15.62
CA GLY A 30 3.01 -0.15 15.81
C GLY A 30 3.52 0.51 14.52
N PHE A 31 4.37 1.52 14.68
CA PHE A 31 4.81 2.41 13.60
C PHE A 31 5.44 1.68 12.41
N ARG A 32 6.47 0.86 12.67
CA ARG A 32 7.21 0.17 11.61
C ARG A 32 6.30 -0.75 10.77
N THR A 33 5.36 -1.44 11.43
CA THR A 33 4.47 -2.39 10.77
C THR A 33 3.51 -1.68 9.83
N GLN A 34 2.83 -0.63 10.29
CA GLN A 34 1.87 0.09 9.45
C GLN A 34 2.53 0.89 8.32
N LEU A 35 3.71 1.44 8.56
CA LEU A 35 4.47 2.15 7.54
C LEU A 35 4.85 1.21 6.38
N ILE A 36 5.35 0.00 6.68
CA ILE A 36 5.67 -1.01 5.67
C ILE A 36 4.41 -1.49 4.94
N LEU A 37 3.30 -1.73 5.66
CA LEU A 37 2.03 -2.16 5.08
C LEU A 37 1.45 -1.13 4.11
N CYS A 38 1.39 0.15 4.49
CA CYS A 38 0.89 1.21 3.62
C CYS A 38 1.79 1.42 2.39
N LEU A 39 3.11 1.42 2.57
CA LEU A 39 4.05 1.54 1.45
C LEU A 39 3.95 0.36 0.48
N GLY A 40 3.95 -0.87 1.01
CA GLY A 40 3.80 -2.09 0.22
C GLY A 40 2.48 -2.09 -0.57
N SER A 41 1.37 -1.73 0.09
CA SER A 41 0.07 -1.65 -0.55
C SER A 41 0.06 -0.64 -1.71
N ALA A 42 0.61 0.56 -1.49
CA ALA A 42 0.70 1.59 -2.52
C ALA A 42 1.56 1.15 -3.71
N LEU A 43 2.72 0.52 -3.46
CA LEU A 43 3.59 -0.04 -4.51
C LEU A 43 2.87 -1.11 -5.33
N TYR A 44 2.18 -2.05 -4.67
CA TYR A 44 1.43 -3.11 -5.35
C TYR A 44 0.30 -2.53 -6.21
N THR A 45 -0.45 -1.54 -5.72
CA THR A 45 -1.51 -0.88 -6.50
C THR A 45 -0.95 -0.16 -7.72
N ILE A 46 0.13 0.61 -7.56
CA ILE A 46 0.79 1.32 -8.68
C ILE A 46 1.28 0.31 -9.73
N THR A 47 1.90 -0.77 -9.28
CA THR A 47 2.38 -1.85 -10.17
C THR A 47 1.23 -2.49 -10.91
N SER A 48 0.12 -2.78 -10.23
CA SER A 48 -1.07 -3.37 -10.85
C SER A 48 -1.64 -2.50 -11.97
N ILE A 49 -1.78 -1.19 -11.72
CA ILE A 49 -2.29 -0.24 -12.72
C ILE A 49 -1.34 -0.14 -13.91
N LYS A 50 -0.02 -0.10 -13.67
CA LYS A 50 0.98 -0.06 -14.75
C LYS A 50 1.00 -1.34 -15.57
N PHE A 51 0.81 -2.48 -14.93
CA PHE A 51 0.71 -3.76 -15.60
C PHE A 51 -0.53 -3.80 -16.52
N TYR A 52 -1.65 -3.29 -16.03
CA TYR A 52 -2.89 -3.16 -16.81
C TYR A 52 -2.74 -2.26 -18.04
N GLU A 53 -2.08 -1.10 -17.85
CA GLU A 53 -1.82 -0.11 -18.90
C GLU A 53 -0.86 -0.67 -19.97
N TYR A 54 0.16 -1.44 -19.57
CA TYR A 54 1.18 -1.99 -20.46
C TYR A 54 0.69 -3.22 -21.27
N TYR A 55 -0.06 -4.12 -20.65
CA TYR A 55 -0.54 -5.37 -21.28
C TYR A 55 -1.91 -5.24 -21.96
N GLY A 56 -2.44 -4.02 -22.12
CA GLY A 56 -3.58 -3.75 -23.01
C GLY A 56 -4.94 -4.24 -22.49
N GLN A 57 -5.25 -4.01 -21.22
CA GLN A 57 -6.53 -4.37 -20.60
C GLN A 57 -6.91 -5.86 -20.60
N ILE A 58 -5.98 -6.75 -20.95
CA ILE A 58 -6.23 -8.21 -21.04
C ILE A 58 -6.46 -8.84 -19.65
N THR A 59 -6.07 -8.16 -18.56
CA THR A 59 -6.09 -8.70 -17.19
C THR A 59 -6.75 -7.73 -16.23
N ASP A 60 -7.55 -8.20 -15.27
CA ASP A 60 -8.19 -7.31 -14.29
C ASP A 60 -7.15 -6.65 -13.35
N PRO A 61 -7.08 -5.30 -13.26
CA PRO A 61 -6.14 -4.59 -12.37
C PRO A 61 -6.48 -4.80 -10.89
N ALA A 62 -7.69 -5.25 -10.59
CA ALA A 62 -8.09 -5.62 -9.25
C ALA A 62 -7.40 -6.88 -8.74
N ARG A 63 -6.92 -7.77 -9.64
CA ARG A 63 -6.45 -9.11 -9.27
C ARG A 63 -5.17 -9.11 -8.43
N ILE A 64 -4.22 -8.24 -8.77
CA ILE A 64 -2.97 -8.06 -8.01
C ILE A 64 -3.26 -7.30 -6.70
N THR A 65 -4.08 -6.25 -6.77
CA THR A 65 -4.43 -5.42 -5.60
C THR A 65 -5.24 -6.20 -4.55
N ALA A 66 -6.07 -7.15 -4.98
CA ALA A 66 -6.87 -8.00 -4.09
C ALA A 66 -6.01 -8.86 -3.15
N GLN A 67 -4.80 -9.25 -3.57
CA GLN A 67 -3.88 -10.05 -2.74
C GLN A 67 -3.39 -9.30 -1.50
N ILE A 68 -3.39 -7.96 -1.54
CA ILE A 68 -3.04 -7.12 -0.38
C ILE A 68 -4.05 -7.38 0.76
N VAL A 69 -5.34 -7.42 0.44
CA VAL A 69 -6.41 -7.63 1.44
C VAL A 69 -6.34 -9.03 2.02
N VAL A 70 -6.06 -10.03 1.19
CA VAL A 70 -5.86 -11.42 1.62
C VAL A 70 -4.67 -11.54 2.57
N GLY A 71 -3.57 -10.83 2.30
CA GLY A 71 -2.37 -10.86 3.13
C GLY A 71 -2.48 -10.12 4.48
N ILE A 72 -3.39 -9.14 4.60
CA ILE A 72 -3.61 -8.39 5.85
C ILE A 72 -4.74 -9.02 6.69
N GLY A 73 -5.70 -9.68 6.04
CA GLY A 73 -6.93 -10.19 6.62
C GLY A 73 -6.92 -11.64 7.09
N PHE A 74 -5.75 -12.28 7.22
CA PHE A 74 -5.61 -13.67 7.68
C PHE A 74 -4.71 -13.79 8.91
#